data_AF-A0A6B0ZTW2-F1
#
_entry.id   AF-A0A6B0ZTW2-F1
#
_cell.length_a   1.000
_cell.length_b   1.000
_cell.length_c   1.000
_cell.angle_alpha   90.00
_cell.angle_beta   90.00
_cell.angle_gamma   90.00
#
_symmetry.space_group_name_H-M   'P 1'
#
loop_
_entity.id
_entity.type
_entity.pdbx_description
1 polymer ?
#
loop_
_entity_poly.entity_id
_entity_poly.type
_entity_poly.pdbx_seq_one_letter_code
_entity_poly.pdbx_strand_id
1 'polypeptide(L)'
;MRQAKARGYVIGSGSDRVRSDQQRLWDIHGIDVDFVGGKHHLDEVRNQFEASRYIHIGDTDVDRYYAEAAGFEFLHVEELDGVSNALAGSDFFDWLG
;
A
#
# COMPACT_ATOMS: atom_id res chain seq x y z
N MET A 1 -1.37 11.20 -0.38
CA MET A 1 -0.54 10.63 -1.46
C MET A 1 0.58 11.55 -1.92
N ARG A 2 0.30 12.78 -2.36
CA ARG A 2 1.32 13.68 -2.96
C ARG A 2 2.54 13.92 -2.09
N GLN A 3 2.31 14.20 -0.81
CA GLN A 3 3.42 14.47 0.10
C GLN A 3 4.29 13.21 0.27
N ALA A 4 3.67 12.04 0.45
CA ALA A 4 4.41 10.77 0.62
C ALA A 4 5.24 10.45 -0.63
N LYS A 5 4.69 10.61 -1.84
CA LYS A 5 5.47 10.50 -3.08
C LYS A 5 6.63 11.50 -3.12
N ALA A 6 6.43 12.76 -2.67
CA ALA A 6 7.50 13.76 -2.60
C ALA A 6 8.62 13.40 -1.59
N ARG A 7 8.33 12.56 -0.59
CA ARG A 7 9.32 11.97 0.32
C ARG A 7 9.98 10.69 -0.21
N GLY A 8 9.62 10.25 -1.42
CA GLY A 8 10.20 9.07 -2.07
C GLY A 8 9.50 7.75 -1.75
N TYR A 9 8.31 7.78 -1.14
CA TYR A 9 7.52 6.56 -0.96
C TYR A 9 6.91 6.11 -2.28
N VAL A 10 6.99 4.81 -2.55
CA VAL A 10 6.25 4.12 -3.63
C VAL A 10 4.93 3.63 -3.05
N ILE A 11 3.80 4.02 -3.65
CA ILE A 11 2.47 3.68 -3.14
C ILE A 11 1.61 3.11 -4.27
N GLY A 12 1.03 1.94 -4.04
CA GLY A 12 0.20 1.25 -5.03
C GLY A 12 -0.96 0.48 -4.43
N SER A 13 -1.65 -0.25 -5.30
CA SER A 13 -2.79 -1.07 -4.94
C SER A 13 -2.50 -2.55 -5.18
N GLY A 14 -2.79 -3.37 -4.16
CA GLY A 14 -2.73 -4.83 -4.22
C GLY A 14 -4.10 -5.42 -3.92
N SER A 15 -4.96 -5.57 -4.93
CA SER A 15 -6.35 -6.02 -4.77
C SER A 15 -6.67 -7.19 -5.70
N ASP A 16 -7.64 -8.05 -5.34
CA ASP A 16 -8.12 -9.12 -6.23
C ASP A 16 -8.95 -8.60 -7.42
N ARG A 17 -9.29 -7.30 -7.43
CA ARG A 17 -9.95 -6.66 -8.57
C ARG A 17 -9.04 -6.71 -9.81
N VAL A 18 -9.64 -6.74 -10.99
CA VAL A 18 -8.89 -6.63 -12.25
C VAL A 18 -8.10 -5.31 -12.25
N ARG A 19 -6.86 -5.33 -12.75
CA ARG A 19 -5.96 -4.16 -12.72
C ARG A 19 -6.58 -2.91 -13.35
N SER A 20 -7.37 -3.05 -14.43
CA SER A 20 -8.11 -1.95 -15.05
C SER A 20 -9.13 -1.30 -14.13
N ASP A 21 -9.81 -2.09 -13.30
CA ASP A 21 -10.81 -1.59 -12.36
C ASP A 21 -10.16 -0.90 -11.18
N GLN A 22 -9.01 -1.43 -10.72
CA GLN A 22 -8.19 -0.76 -9.72
C GLN A 22 -7.74 0.61 -10.22
N GLN A 23 -7.13 0.68 -11.41
CA GLN A 23 -6.65 1.93 -11.99
C GLN A 23 -7.79 2.95 -12.14
N ARG A 24 -8.91 2.51 -12.71
CA ARG A 24 -10.10 3.36 -12.88
C ARG A 24 -10.59 3.93 -11.54
N LEU A 25 -10.59 3.14 -10.47
CA LEU A 25 -11.02 3.60 -9.16
C LEU A 25 -10.12 4.73 -8.65
N TRP A 26 -8.80 4.57 -8.76
CA TRP A 26 -7.84 5.62 -8.38
C TRP A 26 -7.98 6.88 -9.23
N ASP A 27 -8.14 6.72 -10.55
CA ASP A 27 -8.31 7.83 -11.48
C ASP A 27 -9.55 8.68 -11.17
N ILE A 28 -10.68 8.02 -10.87
CA ILE A 28 -11.95 8.69 -10.50
C ILE A 28 -11.78 9.53 -9.23
N HIS A 29 -10.91 9.11 -8.31
CA HIS A 29 -10.60 9.86 -7.10
C HIS A 29 -9.42 10.83 -7.26
N GLY A 30 -8.83 10.94 -8.45
CA GLY A 30 -7.70 11.82 -8.73
C GLY A 30 -6.42 11.44 -7.99
N ILE A 31 -6.28 10.17 -7.62
CA ILE A 31 -5.15 9.64 -6.86
C ILE A 31 -4.19 8.95 -7.83
N ASP A 32 -2.95 9.44 -7.88
CA ASP A 32 -1.89 8.86 -8.70
C ASP A 32 -1.07 7.83 -7.92
N VAL A 33 -1.18 6.57 -8.32
CA VAL A 33 -0.50 5.42 -7.70
C VAL A 33 0.64 4.92 -8.60
N ASP A 34 1.72 4.44 -8.00
CA ASP A 34 2.91 3.98 -8.72
C ASP A 34 2.73 2.60 -9.35
N PHE A 35 1.79 1.80 -8.82
CA PHE A 35 1.42 0.50 -9.38
C PHE A 35 0.00 0.09 -9.01
N VAL A 36 -0.58 -0.77 -9.84
CA VAL A 36 -1.78 -1.56 -9.56
C VAL A 36 -1.48 -3.04 -9.81
N GLY A 37 -1.88 -3.90 -8.89
CA GLY A 37 -1.53 -5.32 -8.92
C GLY A 37 -2.49 -6.20 -8.13
N GLY A 38 -2.41 -7.50 -8.38
CA GLY A 38 -3.05 -8.50 -7.52
C GLY A 38 -2.25 -8.65 -6.24
N LYS A 39 -2.91 -8.90 -5.08
CA LYS A 39 -2.16 -9.23 -3.85
C LYS A 39 -1.32 -10.50 -4.00
N HIS A 40 -1.73 -11.42 -4.87
CA HIS A 40 -0.95 -12.59 -5.27
C HIS A 40 0.27 -12.29 -6.17
N HIS A 41 0.51 -11.02 -6.54
CA HIS A 41 1.65 -10.55 -7.33
C HIS A 41 2.51 -9.52 -6.57
N LEU A 42 2.47 -9.52 -5.23
CA LEU A 42 3.29 -8.60 -4.42
C LEU A 42 4.80 -8.87 -4.57
N ASP A 43 5.19 -10.09 -4.94
CA ASP A 43 6.55 -10.45 -5.30
C ASP A 43 7.02 -9.71 -6.56
N GLU A 44 6.17 -9.54 -7.57
CA GLU A 44 6.48 -8.73 -8.76
C GLU A 44 6.75 -7.28 -8.38
N VAL A 45 5.92 -6.72 -7.50
CA VAL A 45 6.08 -5.35 -6.99
C VAL A 45 7.42 -5.20 -6.28
N ARG A 46 7.77 -6.14 -5.40
CA ARG A 46 9.06 -6.12 -4.68
C ARG A 46 10.26 -6.21 -5.63
N ASN A 47 10.14 -6.97 -6.72
CA ASN A 47 11.20 -7.06 -7.73
C ASN A 47 11.32 -5.79 -8.58
N GLN A 48 10.22 -5.06 -8.76
CA GLN A 48 10.18 -3.82 -9.56
C GLN A 48 10.64 -2.60 -8.77
N PHE A 49 10.35 -2.53 -7.47
CA PHE A 49 10.59 -1.37 -6.64
C PHE A 49 11.50 -1.71 -5.46
N GLU A 50 12.72 -1.18 -5.47
CA GLU A 50 13.63 -1.33 -4.33
C GLU A 50 13.25 -0.36 -3.21
N ALA A 51 13.01 -0.90 -2.02
CA ALA A 51 12.69 -0.15 -0.82
C ALA A 51 13.38 -0.73 0.43
N SER A 52 13.58 0.12 1.44
CA SER A 52 14.11 -0.28 2.74
C SER A 52 13.11 -1.07 3.58
N ARG A 53 11.80 -0.84 3.36
CA ARG A 53 10.69 -1.55 4.00
C ARG A 53 9.57 -1.75 2.97
N TYR A 54 8.91 -2.90 3.08
CA TYR A 54 7.77 -3.27 2.25
C TYR A 54 6.60 -3.51 3.20
N ILE A 55 5.55 -2.71 3.08
CA ILE A 55 4.40 -2.75 4.00
C ILE A 55 3.14 -2.94 3.16
N HIS A 56 2.35 -3.94 3.51
CA HIS A 56 1.02 -4.15 2.96
C HIS A 56 -0.02 -3.84 4.04
N ILE A 57 -0.97 -2.98 3.72
CA ILE A 57 -2.09 -2.63 4.58
C ILE A 57 -3.33 -3.34 4.03
N GLY A 58 -3.99 -4.15 4.86
CA GLY A 58 -5.20 -4.88 4.47
C GLY A 58 -6.13 -5.13 5.65
N ASP A 59 -7.25 -5.79 5.39
CA ASP A 59 -8.33 -6.03 6.35
C ASP A 59 -8.72 -7.51 6.46
N THR A 60 -8.07 -8.39 5.69
CA THR A 60 -8.34 -9.82 5.71
C THR A 60 -7.10 -10.66 5.98
N ASP A 61 -7.31 -11.88 6.48
CA ASP A 61 -6.26 -12.89 6.61
C ASP A 61 -5.62 -13.25 5.25
N VAL A 62 -6.38 -13.09 4.15
CA VAL A 62 -5.86 -13.31 2.79
C VAL A 62 -4.82 -12.26 2.43
N ASP A 63 -5.04 -11.00 2.81
CA ASP A 63 -4.07 -9.93 2.58
C ASP A 63 -2.80 -10.17 3.37
N ARG A 64 -2.93 -10.58 4.64
CA ARG A 64 -1.80 -10.98 5.48
C ARG A 64 -0.99 -12.11 4.86
N TYR A 65 -1.68 -13.18 4.46
CA TYR A 65 -1.03 -14.34 3.86
C TYR A 65 -0.17 -13.96 2.66
N TYR A 66 -0.72 -13.19 1.72
CA TYR A 66 0.02 -12.79 0.52
C TYR A 66 1.12 -11.77 0.79
N ALA A 67 0.91 -10.85 1.74
CA ALA A 67 1.94 -9.91 2.18
C ALA A 67 3.16 -10.66 2.74
N GLU A 68 2.93 -11.54 3.72
CA GLU A 68 3.98 -12.32 4.36
C GLU A 68 4.68 -13.26 3.36
N ALA A 69 3.92 -13.90 2.47
CA ALA A 69 4.46 -14.76 1.42
C ALA A 69 5.41 -14.00 0.47
N ALA A 70 5.14 -12.71 0.20
CA ALA A 70 6.00 -11.84 -0.60
C ALA A 70 7.11 -11.14 0.21
N GLY A 71 7.20 -11.38 1.53
CA GLY A 71 8.18 -10.78 2.42
C GLY A 71 7.87 -9.32 2.82
N PHE A 72 6.60 -8.93 2.78
CA PHE A 72 6.12 -7.64 3.27
C PHE A 72 5.76 -7.75 4.75
N GLU A 73 5.92 -6.65 5.48
CA GLU A 73 5.26 -6.44 6.77
C GLU A 73 3.75 -6.28 6.52
N PHE A 74 2.92 -6.95 7.31
CA PHE A 74 1.47 -6.78 7.26
C PHE A 74 1.00 -5.86 8.39
N LEU A 75 0.16 -4.88 8.06
CA LEU A 75 -0.56 -4.05 9.01
C LEU A 75 -2.06 -4.19 8.77
N HIS A 76 -2.81 -4.53 9.80
CA HIS A 76 -4.26 -4.54 9.69
C HIS A 76 -4.79 -3.10 9.70
N VAL A 77 -5.79 -2.79 8.86
CA VAL A 77 -6.35 -1.42 8.78
C VAL A 77 -6.86 -0.91 10.13
N GLU A 78 -7.40 -1.80 10.96
CA GLU A 78 -7.87 -1.45 12.31
C GLU A 78 -6.73 -1.10 13.28
N GLU A 79 -5.52 -1.60 13.03
CA GLU A 79 -4.33 -1.25 13.82
C GLU A 79 -3.85 0.17 13.47
N LEU A 80 -4.21 0.70 12.30
CA LEU A 80 -3.77 2.02 11.85
C LEU A 80 -4.33 3.18 12.68
N ASP A 81 -5.49 3.00 13.29
CA ASP A 81 -6.04 3.99 14.23
C ASP A 81 -5.09 4.19 15.43
N GLY A 82 -4.33 3.16 15.83
CA GLY A 82 -3.30 3.22 16.88
C GLY A 82 -1.86 3.42 16.38
N VAL A 83 -1.55 3.00 15.16
CA VAL A 83 -0.21 3.11 14.53
C VAL A 83 0.08 4.51 13.98
N SER A 84 -0.92 5.38 13.93
CA SER A 84 -0.81 6.83 13.75
C SER A 84 0.24 7.51 14.66
N ASN A 85 0.68 6.86 15.75
CA ASN A 85 1.78 7.32 16.61
C ASN A 85 3.12 6.59 16.43
N ALA A 86 3.17 5.41 15.79
CA ALA A 86 4.35 4.54 15.75
C ALA A 86 5.09 4.55 14.40
N LEU A 87 4.36 4.67 13.28
CA LEU A 87 4.96 4.95 11.96
C LEU A 87 5.15 6.45 11.73
N ALA A 88 4.52 7.25 12.59
CA ALA A 88 4.59 8.68 12.61
C ALA A 88 5.70 9.13 13.57
N GLY A 89 6.88 9.42 13.04
CA GLY A 89 7.39 10.75 13.33
C GLY A 89 6.39 11.74 12.74
N SER A 90 5.29 11.98 13.48
CA SER A 90 4.07 12.75 13.20
C SER A 90 3.62 12.79 11.73
N ASP A 91 2.40 12.31 11.45
CA ASP A 91 1.55 12.74 10.33
C ASP A 91 1.21 11.72 9.23
N PHE A 92 1.32 10.38 9.37
CA PHE A 92 0.95 9.47 8.25
C PHE A 92 -0.43 9.73 7.60
N PHE A 93 -1.42 10.23 8.36
CA PHE A 93 -2.77 10.55 7.86
C PHE A 93 -2.96 12.00 7.36
N ASP A 94 -2.21 12.99 7.84
CA ASP A 94 -2.27 14.35 7.25
C ASP A 94 -1.72 14.39 5.82
N TRP A 95 -1.04 13.31 5.41
CA TRP A 95 -0.43 13.14 4.10
C TRP A 95 -1.42 12.55 3.09
N LEU A 96 -2.56 12.03 3.57
CA LEU A 96 -3.67 11.49 2.78
C LEU A 96 -4.78 12.53 2.53
N GLY A 97 -4.81 13.62 3.32
CA GLY A 97 -5.66 14.80 3.12
C GLY A 97 -5.12 15.80 2.11
#